data_AF-A0A7J6S9J6-F1
#
_entry.id   AF-A0A7J6S9J6-F1
#
_cell.length_a   1.000
_cell.length_b   1.000
_cell.length_c   1.000
_cell.angle_alpha   90.00
_cell.angle_beta   90.00
_cell.angle_gamma   90.00
#
_symmetry.space_group_name_H-M   'P 1'
#
loop_
_entity.id
_entity.type
_entity.pdbx_description
1 polymer ?
#
loop_
_entity_poly.entity_id
_entity_poly.type
_entity_poly.pdbx_seq_one_letter_code
_entity_poly.pdbx_strand_id
1 'polypeptide(L)'
;SFLTDSSRPIDMKLYGVLMGLHVVVGQSVGPAIGGALAAVSLSFPFYFMGVVSAVILILEVLFLRESLEKDKDGVPVNKFARPDEKEPPRNKFLWPTVVVLGIVSFCAQYLGINWATVFGLLGADEYHLSSSENGGAQGIQAVGTIFTNLIYLPLTQFIPAALLGCSGLVLAMVIVVVP
;
A
#
# COMPACT_ATOMS: atom_id res chain seq x y z
N SER A 1 15.67 2.41 -1.74
CA SER A 1 15.84 3.50 -2.70
C SER A 1 15.29 4.78 -2.10
N PHE A 2 16.09 5.82 -1.88
CA PHE A 2 15.78 7.04 -1.12
C PHE A 2 15.49 6.86 0.38
N LEU A 3 14.37 6.26 0.80
CA LEU A 3 14.07 6.09 2.24
C LEU A 3 15.14 5.25 2.96
N THR A 4 15.61 4.19 2.30
CA THR A 4 16.70 3.34 2.79
C THR A 4 18.06 4.06 2.81
N ASP A 5 18.19 5.12 2.01
CA ASP A 5 19.45 5.82 1.78
C ASP A 5 19.54 7.08 2.63
N SER A 6 18.40 7.64 3.03
CA SER A 6 18.27 8.83 3.87
C SER A 6 17.98 8.51 5.35
N SER A 7 17.69 7.25 5.70
CA SER A 7 17.24 6.87 7.04
C SER A 7 18.20 5.94 7.75
N ARG A 8 18.32 6.08 9.08
CA ARG A 8 19.04 5.10 9.90
C ARG A 8 18.27 3.78 9.94
N PRO A 9 18.95 2.63 10.07
CA PRO A 9 18.30 1.31 10.15
C PRO A 9 17.24 1.19 11.26
N ILE A 10 17.44 1.91 12.38
CA ILE A 10 16.49 1.96 13.50
C ILE A 10 15.19 2.69 13.14
N ASP A 11 15.29 3.76 12.34
CA ASP A 11 14.17 4.62 11.93
C ASP A 11 13.40 4.01 10.74
N MET A 12 14.03 3.11 9.99
CA MET A 12 13.46 2.47 8.80
C MET A 12 12.16 1.69 9.09
N LYS A 13 12.04 1.09 10.29
CA LYS A 13 10.80 0.44 10.72
C LYS A 13 9.63 1.42 10.84
N LEU A 14 9.89 2.60 11.40
CA LEU A 14 8.87 3.64 11.56
C LEU A 14 8.44 4.20 10.21
N TYR A 15 9.39 4.50 9.31
CA TYR A 15 9.06 4.97 7.96
C TYR A 15 8.27 3.94 7.15
N GLY A 16 8.58 2.65 7.30
CA GLY A 16 7.79 1.58 6.69
C GLY A 16 6.33 1.56 7.16
N VAL A 17 6.10 1.73 8.48
CA VAL A 17 4.74 1.83 9.04
C VAL A 17 4.01 3.06 8.52
N LEU A 18 4.67 4.23 8.49
CA LEU A 18 4.08 5.46 7.99
C LEU A 18 3.69 5.34 6.51
N MET A 19 4.56 4.76 5.68
CA MET A 19 4.25 4.51 4.26
C MET A 19 3.07 3.54 4.11
N GLY A 20 3.03 2.47 4.90
CA GLY A 20 1.90 1.54 4.92
C GLY A 20 0.58 2.22 5.27
N LEU A 21 0.57 3.09 6.28
CA LEU A 21 -0.61 3.87 6.67
C LEU A 21 -1.08 4.81 5.55
N HIS A 22 -0.15 5.49 4.85
CA HIS A 22 -0.50 6.36 3.73
C HIS A 22 -1.17 5.57 2.60
N VAL A 23 -0.66 4.37 2.28
CA VAL A 23 -1.27 3.51 1.26
C VAL A 23 -2.67 3.07 1.67
N VAL A 24 -2.86 2.62 2.91
CA VAL A 24 -4.19 2.19 3.39
C VAL A 24 -5.18 3.35 3.37
N VAL A 25 -4.79 4.53 3.88
CA VAL A 25 -5.63 5.72 3.86
C VAL A 25 -5.93 6.17 2.43
N GLY A 26 -4.95 6.12 1.53
CA GLY A 26 -5.14 6.46 0.12
C GLY A 26 -6.13 5.52 -0.59
N GLN A 27 -5.99 4.21 -0.40
CA GLN A 27 -6.92 3.21 -0.96
C GLN A 27 -8.33 3.33 -0.38
N SER A 28 -8.42 3.75 0.88
CA SER A 28 -9.66 3.95 1.61
C SER A 28 -10.44 5.18 1.17
N VAL A 29 -9.74 6.32 1.09
CA VAL A 29 -10.33 7.63 0.86
C VAL A 29 -10.41 7.94 -0.65
N GLY A 30 -9.54 7.34 -1.45
CA GLY A 30 -9.45 7.54 -2.90
C GLY A 30 -10.76 7.29 -3.65
N PRO A 31 -11.41 6.12 -3.51
CA PRO A 31 -12.69 5.83 -4.16
C PRO A 31 -13.81 6.77 -3.73
N ALA A 32 -13.87 7.14 -2.45
CA ALA A 32 -14.90 8.05 -1.94
C ALA A 32 -14.76 9.48 -2.52
N ILE A 33 -13.54 10.03 -2.52
CA ILE A 33 -13.27 11.35 -3.12
C ILE A 33 -13.44 11.29 -4.65
N GLY A 34 -12.92 10.24 -5.29
CA GLY A 34 -13.03 10.04 -6.74
C GLY A 34 -14.49 9.93 -7.21
N GLY A 35 -15.31 9.17 -6.47
CA GLY A 35 -16.74 9.03 -6.74
C GLY A 35 -17.51 10.33 -6.57
N ALA A 36 -17.21 11.11 -5.53
CA ALA A 36 -17.81 12.43 -5.30
C ALA A 36 -17.43 13.44 -6.41
N LEU A 37 -16.17 13.45 -6.85
CA LEU A 37 -15.71 14.30 -7.95
C LEU A 37 -16.31 13.88 -9.30
N ALA A 38 -16.48 12.57 -9.52
CA ALA A 38 -17.06 12.03 -10.75
C ALA A 38 -18.54 12.40 -10.93
N ALA A 39 -19.26 12.67 -9.82
CA ALA A 39 -20.65 13.11 -9.86
C ALA A 39 -20.84 14.49 -10.55
N VAL A 40 -19.80 15.34 -10.57
CA VAL A 40 -19.84 16.62 -11.29
C VAL A 40 -19.62 16.40 -12.79
N SER A 41 -18.59 15.62 -13.13
CA SER A 41 -18.28 15.21 -14.50
C SER A 41 -17.26 14.07 -14.46
N LEU A 42 -17.36 13.14 -15.40
CA LEU A 42 -16.43 12.01 -15.53
C LEU A 42 -14.97 12.44 -15.73
N SER A 43 -14.74 13.63 -16.31
CA SER A 43 -13.39 14.17 -16.53
C SER A 43 -12.83 14.93 -15.31
N PHE A 44 -13.68 15.35 -14.37
CA PHE A 44 -13.28 16.22 -13.26
C PHE A 44 -12.25 15.59 -12.29
N PRO A 45 -12.37 14.30 -11.90
CA PRO A 45 -11.36 13.63 -11.09
C PRO A 45 -9.96 13.67 -11.71
N PHE A 46 -9.85 13.51 -13.03
CA PHE A 46 -8.57 13.51 -13.73
C PHE A 46 -7.88 14.87 -13.71
N TYR A 47 -8.64 15.95 -13.94
CA TYR A 47 -8.09 17.31 -13.83
C TYR A 47 -7.66 17.64 -12.40
N PHE A 48 -8.47 17.25 -11.41
CA PHE A 48 -8.12 17.43 -10.00
C PHE A 48 -6.82 16.71 -9.65
N MET A 49 -6.70 15.42 -10.02
CA MET A 49 -5.48 14.64 -9.80
C MET A 49 -4.29 15.22 -10.56
N GLY A 50 -4.48 15.73 -11.78
CA GLY A 50 -3.43 16.40 -12.54
C GLY A 50 -2.87 17.63 -11.82
N VAL A 51 -3.73 18.48 -11.25
CA VAL A 51 -3.32 19.64 -10.45
C VAL A 51 -2.60 19.20 -9.18
N VAL A 52 -3.13 18.21 -8.46
CA VAL A 52 -2.49 17.67 -7.24
C VAL A 52 -1.10 17.10 -7.57
N SER A 53 -0.96 16.32 -8.64
CA SER A 53 0.33 15.78 -9.09
C SER A 53 1.31 16.88 -9.49
N ALA A 54 0.85 17.95 -10.15
CA ALA A 54 1.70 19.09 -10.48
C ALA A 54 2.20 19.80 -9.21
N VAL A 55 1.35 19.97 -8.20
CA VAL A 55 1.74 20.54 -6.91
C VAL A 55 2.75 19.63 -6.20
N ILE A 56 2.52 18.31 -6.16
CA ILE A 56 3.46 17.35 -5.56
C ILE A 56 4.81 17.42 -6.29
N LEU A 57 4.82 17.46 -7.62
CA LEU A 57 6.05 17.58 -8.40
C LEU A 57 6.82 18.86 -8.06
N ILE A 58 6.12 20.00 -7.94
CA ILE A 58 6.75 21.26 -7.52
C ILE A 58 7.34 21.13 -6.11
N LEU A 59 6.61 20.51 -5.19
CA LEU A 59 7.10 20.27 -3.83
C LEU A 59 8.32 19.33 -3.84
N GLU A 60 8.33 18.28 -4.64
CA GLU A 60 9.48 17.39 -4.78
C GLU A 60 10.70 18.15 -5.31
N VAL A 61 10.55 18.96 -6.36
CA VAL A 61 11.65 19.76 -6.90
C VAL A 61 12.20 20.76 -5.87
N LEU A 62 11.35 21.32 -5.00
CA LEU A 62 11.76 22.32 -4.01
C LEU A 62 12.32 21.71 -2.71
N PHE A 63 11.77 20.58 -2.25
CA PHE A 63 12.06 20.02 -0.93
C PHE A 63 12.86 18.71 -0.96
N LEU A 64 12.84 17.97 -2.07
CA LEU A 64 13.56 16.71 -2.16
C LEU A 64 15.06 17.01 -2.34
N ARG A 65 15.81 16.80 -1.27
CA ARG A 65 17.27 16.92 -1.27
C ARG A 65 17.87 15.58 -1.67
N GLU A 66 18.94 15.63 -2.44
CA GLU A 66 19.74 14.44 -2.79
C GLU A 66 20.13 13.68 -1.52
N SER A 67 19.80 12.40 -1.44
CA SER A 67 20.07 11.56 -0.27
C SER A 67 21.49 10.99 -0.26
N LEU A 68 22.11 10.87 -1.43
CA LEU A 68 23.46 10.31 -1.58
C LEU A 68 24.51 11.43 -1.52
N GLU A 69 25.48 11.29 -0.61
CA GLU A 69 26.63 12.19 -0.58
C GLU A 69 27.60 11.79 -1.70
N LYS A 70 28.32 12.75 -2.30
CA LYS A 70 29.37 12.43 -3.29
C LYS A 70 30.70 12.26 -2.56
N ASP A 71 31.37 11.13 -2.77
CA ASP A 71 32.73 10.91 -2.29
C ASP A 71 33.73 11.82 -3.04
N LYS A 72 35.00 11.84 -2.63
CA LYS A 72 36.10 12.59 -3.25
C LYS A 72 36.28 12.31 -4.75
N ASP A 73 35.87 11.12 -5.19
CA ASP A 73 35.89 10.68 -6.59
C ASP A 73 34.57 10.96 -7.34
N GLY A 74 33.60 11.65 -6.71
CA GLY A 74 32.30 11.98 -7.29
C GLY A 74 31.29 10.84 -7.30
N VAL A 75 31.64 9.69 -6.71
CA VAL A 75 30.77 8.51 -6.64
C VAL A 75 29.71 8.73 -5.54
N PRO A 76 28.41 8.48 -5.82
CA PRO A 76 27.37 8.58 -4.81
C PRO A 76 27.56 7.48 -3.75
N VAL A 77 27.76 7.90 -2.50
CA VAL A 77 27.90 7.06 -1.32
C VAL A 77 26.75 7.31 -0.35
N ASN A 78 26.15 6.22 0.12
CA ASN A 78 25.09 6.28 1.12
C ASN A 78 25.74 6.54 2.50
N LYS A 79 25.39 7.68 3.10
CA LYS A 79 25.90 8.14 4.40
C LYS A 79 25.69 7.14 5.54
N PHE A 80 24.65 6.32 5.43
CA PHE A 80 24.26 5.32 6.43
C PHE A 80 24.64 3.89 6.03
N ALA A 81 25.13 3.67 4.80
CA ALA A 81 25.66 2.38 4.41
C ALA A 81 27.01 2.15 5.10
N ARG A 82 27.06 1.10 5.92
CA ARG A 82 28.30 0.62 6.51
C ARG A 82 29.10 -0.14 5.45
N PRO A 83 30.29 0.32 5.04
CA PRO A 83 31.12 -0.38 4.04
C PRO A 83 31.55 -1.79 4.49
N ASP A 84 31.51 -2.03 5.79
CA ASP A 84 31.90 -3.24 6.50
C ASP A 84 30.75 -4.24 6.71
N GLU A 85 29.52 -3.89 6.35
CA GLU A 85 28.37 -4.79 6.43
C GLU A 85 28.43 -5.78 5.26
N LYS A 86 29.12 -6.92 5.49
CA LYS A 86 29.17 -8.04 4.53
C LYS A 86 27.74 -8.40 4.10
N GLU A 87 27.56 -8.58 2.78
CA GLU A 87 26.32 -9.11 2.24
C GLU A 87 25.88 -10.32 3.06
N PRO A 88 24.61 -10.36 3.52
CA PRO A 88 24.13 -11.47 4.32
C PRO A 88 24.37 -12.77 3.53
N PRO A 89 24.86 -13.84 4.18
CA PRO A 89 25.21 -15.07 3.48
C PRO A 89 24.01 -15.59 2.69
N ARG A 90 24.24 -15.96 1.43
CA ARG A 90 23.18 -16.37 0.49
C ARG A 90 22.41 -17.57 1.06
N ASN A 91 21.26 -17.31 1.69
CA ASN A 91 20.44 -18.33 2.30
C ASN A 91 19.77 -19.17 1.21
N LYS A 92 19.97 -20.50 1.26
CA LYS A 92 19.35 -21.44 0.30
C LYS A 92 17.82 -21.40 0.33
N PHE A 93 17.23 -20.99 1.44
CA PHE A 93 15.78 -20.86 1.61
C PHE A 93 15.20 -19.53 1.15
N LEU A 94 16.03 -18.56 0.73
CA LEU A 94 15.56 -17.25 0.28
C LEU A 94 14.60 -17.37 -0.91
N TRP A 95 14.95 -18.17 -1.92
CA TRP A 95 14.11 -18.37 -3.10
C TRP A 95 12.75 -19.00 -2.78
N PRO A 96 12.68 -20.13 -2.05
CA PRO A 96 11.40 -20.66 -1.57
C PRO A 96 10.57 -19.64 -0.78
N THR A 97 11.19 -18.90 0.14
CA THR A 97 10.47 -17.88 0.93
C THR A 97 9.93 -16.76 0.06
N VAL A 98 10.72 -16.22 -0.87
CA VAL A 98 10.29 -15.16 -1.79
C VAL A 98 9.15 -15.65 -2.68
N VAL A 99 9.21 -16.89 -3.18
CA VAL A 99 8.13 -17.48 -3.98
C VAL A 99 6.83 -17.58 -3.16
N VAL A 100 6.88 -18.08 -1.93
CA VAL A 100 5.70 -18.17 -1.05
C VAL A 100 5.13 -16.78 -0.75
N LEU A 101 5.97 -15.81 -0.40
CA LEU A 101 5.54 -14.43 -0.17
C LEU A 101 4.97 -13.78 -1.43
N GLY A 102 5.51 -14.12 -2.60
CA GLY A 102 4.98 -13.67 -3.89
C GLY A 102 3.59 -14.20 -4.18
N ILE A 103 3.35 -15.49 -3.95
CA ILE A 103 2.01 -16.11 -4.10
C ILE A 103 1.01 -15.47 -3.12
N VAL A 104 1.41 -15.31 -1.86
CA VAL A 104 0.58 -14.65 -0.84
C VAL A 104 0.23 -13.22 -1.26
N SER A 105 1.21 -12.46 -1.74
CA SER A 105 1.00 -11.08 -2.22
C SER A 105 0.08 -11.04 -3.43
N PHE A 106 0.23 -11.97 -4.37
CA PHE A 106 -0.66 -12.10 -5.53
C PHE A 106 -2.11 -12.36 -5.11
N CYS A 107 -2.35 -13.32 -4.21
CA CYS A 107 -3.70 -13.61 -3.72
C CYS A 107 -4.34 -12.41 -3.01
N ALA A 108 -3.57 -11.70 -2.17
CA ALA A 108 -4.04 -10.50 -1.49
C ALA A 108 -4.40 -9.37 -2.46
N GLN A 109 -3.58 -9.15 -3.50
CA GLN A 109 -3.84 -8.14 -4.53
C GLN A 109 -5.02 -8.52 -5.43
N TYR A 110 -5.13 -9.80 -5.80
CA TYR A 110 -6.27 -10.30 -6.57
C TYR A 110 -7.59 -10.01 -5.84
N LEU A 111 -7.65 -10.31 -4.54
CA LEU A 111 -8.81 -10.02 -3.71
C LEU A 111 -9.14 -8.53 -3.67
N GLY A 112 -8.14 -7.67 -3.42
CA GLY A 112 -8.33 -6.23 -3.33
C GLY A 112 -8.83 -5.62 -4.64
N ILE A 113 -8.28 -6.06 -5.77
CA ILE A 113 -8.70 -5.60 -7.10
C ILE A 113 -10.12 -6.09 -7.41
N ASN A 114 -10.43 -7.36 -7.15
CA ASN A 114 -11.79 -7.88 -7.37
C ASN A 114 -12.83 -7.14 -6.54
N TRP A 115 -12.53 -6.80 -5.29
CA TRP A 115 -13.40 -5.95 -4.50
C TRP A 115 -13.65 -4.61 -5.20
N ALA A 116 -12.61 -3.90 -5.63
CA ALA A 116 -12.76 -2.60 -6.28
C ALA A 116 -13.50 -2.69 -7.63
N THR A 117 -13.27 -3.74 -8.42
CA THR A 117 -13.83 -3.87 -9.77
C THR A 117 -15.20 -4.55 -9.81
N VAL A 118 -15.36 -5.71 -9.16
CA VAL A 118 -16.59 -6.51 -9.20
C VAL A 118 -17.68 -5.82 -8.40
N PHE A 119 -17.40 -5.38 -7.16
CA PHE A 119 -18.37 -4.61 -6.39
C PHE A 119 -18.66 -3.26 -7.06
N GLY A 120 -17.64 -2.63 -7.64
CA GLY A 120 -17.80 -1.42 -8.43
C GLY A 120 -18.80 -1.58 -9.58
N LEU A 121 -18.74 -2.70 -10.30
CA LEU A 121 -19.65 -3.02 -11.39
C LEU A 121 -21.04 -3.43 -10.89
N LEU A 122 -21.13 -4.36 -9.93
CA LEU A 122 -22.40 -4.81 -9.35
C LEU A 122 -23.17 -3.66 -8.70
N GLY A 123 -22.47 -2.78 -7.99
CA GLY A 123 -23.05 -1.58 -7.40
C GLY A 123 -23.71 -0.68 -8.44
N ALA A 124 -23.11 -0.54 -9.63
CA ALA A 124 -23.66 0.26 -10.71
C ALA A 124 -24.78 -0.45 -11.49
N ASP A 125 -24.58 -1.72 -11.84
CA ASP A 125 -25.48 -2.47 -12.73
C ASP A 125 -26.69 -3.08 -12.01
N GLU A 126 -26.49 -3.66 -10.82
CA GLU A 126 -27.53 -4.39 -10.08
C GLU A 126 -28.21 -3.53 -9.01
N TYR A 127 -27.43 -2.69 -8.33
CA TYR A 127 -27.94 -1.82 -7.26
C TYR A 127 -28.22 -0.37 -7.71
N HIS A 128 -27.94 -0.04 -8.98
CA HIS A 128 -28.12 1.30 -9.56
C HIS A 128 -27.53 2.44 -8.72
N LEU A 129 -26.41 2.17 -8.03
CA LEU A 129 -25.73 3.14 -7.19
C LEU A 129 -25.09 4.23 -8.04
N SER A 130 -25.19 5.47 -7.58
CA SER A 130 -24.42 6.59 -8.15
C SER A 130 -22.92 6.39 -7.95
N SER A 131 -22.09 7.08 -8.75
CA SER A 131 -20.64 7.03 -8.60
C SER A 131 -20.15 7.44 -7.20
N SER A 132 -20.86 8.37 -6.54
CA SER A 132 -20.58 8.77 -5.16
C SER A 132 -20.94 7.69 -4.13
N GLU A 133 -22.07 7.01 -4.31
CA GLU A 133 -22.51 5.94 -3.39
C GLU A 133 -21.61 4.71 -3.53
N ASN A 134 -21.25 4.35 -4.75
CA ASN A 134 -20.33 3.26 -5.04
C ASN A 134 -18.92 3.56 -4.49
N GLY A 135 -18.42 4.78 -4.68
CA GLY A 135 -17.16 5.23 -4.07
C GLY A 135 -17.19 5.20 -2.54
N GLY A 136 -18.30 5.59 -1.93
CA GLY A 136 -18.52 5.50 -0.49
C GLY A 136 -18.54 4.06 0.03
N ALA A 137 -19.21 3.15 -0.69
CA ALA A 137 -19.27 1.73 -0.34
C ALA A 137 -17.88 1.05 -0.43
N GLN A 138 -17.08 1.39 -1.44
CA GLN A 138 -15.68 0.95 -1.50
C GLN A 138 -14.85 1.50 -0.35
N GLY A 139 -15.14 2.72 0.11
CA GLY A 139 -14.54 3.32 1.30
C GLY A 139 -14.82 2.56 2.61
N ILE A 140 -15.84 1.69 2.68
CA ILE A 140 -16.09 0.84 3.86
C ILE A 140 -14.96 -0.19 4.05
N GLN A 141 -14.26 -0.58 2.98
CA GLN A 141 -13.06 -1.41 3.06
C GLN A 141 -12.04 -0.84 4.06
N ALA A 142 -11.91 0.49 4.08
CA ALA A 142 -11.05 1.22 5.01
C ALA A 142 -11.28 0.85 6.47
N VAL A 143 -12.56 0.79 6.85
CA VAL A 143 -12.97 0.51 8.22
C VAL A 143 -12.58 -0.91 8.57
N GLY A 144 -12.80 -1.85 7.65
CA GLY A 144 -12.36 -3.23 7.79
C GLY A 144 -10.83 -3.36 7.91
N THR A 145 -10.06 -2.63 7.10
CA THR A 145 -8.59 -2.63 7.14
C THR A 145 -8.04 -1.98 8.41
N ILE A 146 -8.63 -0.87 8.86
CA ILE A 146 -8.23 -0.21 10.11
C ILE A 146 -8.54 -1.11 11.31
N PHE A 147 -9.73 -1.70 11.35
CA PHE A 147 -10.14 -2.61 12.41
C PHE A 147 -9.28 -3.87 12.47
N THR A 148 -9.01 -4.48 11.31
CA THR A 148 -8.09 -5.63 11.23
C THR A 148 -6.67 -5.25 11.65
N ASN A 149 -6.16 -4.07 11.28
CA ASN A 149 -4.83 -3.62 11.72
C ASN A 149 -4.76 -3.36 13.24
N LEU A 150 -5.82 -2.79 13.83
CA LEU A 150 -5.93 -2.58 15.28
C LEU A 150 -5.98 -3.91 16.06
N ILE A 151 -6.61 -4.94 15.50
CA ILE A 151 -6.72 -6.28 16.10
C ILE A 151 -5.48 -7.13 15.81
N TYR A 152 -4.79 -6.90 14.70
CA TYR A 152 -3.64 -7.68 14.28
C TYR A 152 -2.51 -7.63 15.32
N LEU A 153 -2.18 -6.44 15.80
CA LEU A 153 -1.15 -6.25 16.83
C LEU A 153 -1.39 -7.08 18.11
N PRO A 154 -2.56 -6.99 18.79
CA PRO A 154 -2.84 -7.82 19.94
C PRO A 154 -2.94 -9.31 19.60
N LEU A 155 -3.50 -9.71 18.45
CA LEU A 155 -3.61 -11.13 18.11
C LEU A 155 -2.24 -11.80 17.85
N THR A 156 -1.27 -11.07 17.28
CA THR A 156 0.08 -11.60 17.04
C THR A 156 0.86 -11.90 18.33
N GLN A 157 0.38 -11.42 19.49
CA GLN A 157 0.94 -11.79 20.80
C GLN A 157 0.56 -13.22 21.20
N PHE A 158 -0.54 -13.75 20.66
CA PHE A 158 -1.08 -15.07 21.00
C PHE A 158 -0.91 -16.10 19.88
N ILE A 159 -0.91 -15.66 18.61
CA ILE A 159 -0.84 -16.52 17.43
C ILE A 159 0.39 -16.13 16.59
N PRO A 160 1.20 -17.08 16.10
CA PRO A 160 2.29 -16.77 15.19
C PRO A 160 1.78 -15.98 13.97
N ALA A 161 2.44 -14.87 13.64
CA ALA A 161 2.03 -13.96 12.57
C ALA A 161 1.81 -14.66 11.21
N ALA A 162 2.57 -15.72 10.93
CA ALA A 162 2.41 -16.53 9.72
C ALA A 162 1.08 -17.29 9.68
N LEU A 163 0.67 -17.91 10.80
CA LEU A 163 -0.61 -18.62 10.90
C LEU A 163 -1.79 -17.65 10.82
N LEU A 164 -1.66 -16.47 11.43
CA LEU A 164 -2.67 -15.42 11.35
C LEU A 164 -2.84 -14.85 9.94
N GLY A 165 -1.74 -14.68 9.20
CA GLY A 165 -1.78 -14.27 7.79
C GLY A 165 -2.43 -15.32 6.89
N CYS A 166 -2.06 -16.60 7.07
CA CYS A 166 -2.65 -17.71 6.32
C CYS A 166 -4.15 -17.88 6.60
N SER A 167 -4.58 -17.79 7.87
CA SER A 167 -6.01 -17.91 8.21
C SER A 167 -6.82 -16.73 7.66
N GLY A 168 -6.27 -15.52 7.68
CA GLY A 168 -6.90 -14.34 7.07
C GLY A 168 -7.10 -14.47 5.57
N LEU A 169 -6.11 -15.00 4.84
CA LEU A 169 -6.20 -15.23 3.39
C LEU A 169 -7.25 -16.30 3.04
N VAL A 170 -7.31 -17.40 3.79
CA VAL A 170 -8.29 -18.46 3.57
C VAL A 170 -9.71 -17.94 3.81
N LEU A 171 -9.91 -17.19 4.90
CA LEU A 171 -11.21 -16.62 5.23
C LEU A 171 -11.68 -15.61 4.16
N ALA A 172 -10.75 -14.82 3.63
CA ALA A 172 -11.05 -13.87 2.57
C ALA A 172 -11.36 -14.53 1.21
N MET A 173 -10.72 -15.66 0.89
CA MET A 173 -11.09 -16.46 -0.28
C MET A 173 -12.50 -17.03 -0.17
N VAL A 174 -12.94 -17.45 1.02
CA VAL A 174 -14.30 -17.97 1.24
C VAL A 174 -15.35 -16.87 1.06
N ILE A 175 -15.07 -15.65 1.51
CA ILE A 175 -16.01 -14.53 1.39
C ILE A 175 -16.23 -14.14 -0.08
N VAL A 176 -15.19 -14.15 -0.91
CA VAL A 176 -15.31 -13.77 -2.33
C VAL A 176 -15.90 -14.85 -3.23
N VAL A 177 -15.94 -16.10 -2.77
CA VAL A 177 -16.65 -17.18 -3.47
C VAL A 177 -18.17 -17.08 -3.26
N VAL A 178 -18.63 -16.32 -2.26
CA VAL A 178 -20.06 -16.06 -2.04
C VAL A 178 -20.39 -14.70 -2.68
N PRO A 179 -21.03 -14.66 -3.86
CA PRO A 179 -21.52 -13.42 -4.44
C PRO A 179 -22.55 -12.75 -3.54
#